data_AF-A0AAN7YBV1-F1
#
_entry.id   AF-A0AAN7YBV1-F1
#
_cell.length_a   1.000
_cell.length_b   1.000
_cell.length_c   1.000
_cell.angle_alpha   90.00
_cell.angle_beta   90.00
_cell.angle_gamma   90.00
#
_symmetry.space_group_name_H-M   'P 1'
#
loop_
_entity.id
_entity.type
_entity.pdbx_description
1 polymer ?
#
loop_
_entity_poly.entity_id
_entity_poly.type
_entity_poly.pdbx_seq_one_letter_code
_entity_poly.pdbx_strand_id
1 'polypeptide(L)'
;MEFPPASSHLGTLHYIPPNLSALEPAKQRPTSPTTPTNILLWIGGMFDTFLSVSYPLELAIHLPPTWALLTASLGSAGSSWGTSSIAQDAHDIALIVTYLQQQYSSAGKSGKLVLMGHSTGCQDIMEYLTGRDAASRPPVQGLILQAPVSDREAHEAHLPQAFLHEANQLALKMCREGHGTDAMPQRISRPAFGTQMSITAKRWVDVMSPGPEHAGAEDYFSSDLSDERFRATFGKIPPTTPLLILYSGKEENVPASVDKDDLVARWIRIVQESGGEVDRNNGSIVPEATHNLNGCAAGVVRDLVSRVVGFLGRVDNGDFAAQGRE
;
A
#
# COMPACT_ATOMS: atom_id res chain seq x y z
N MET A 1 3.87 1.30 17.52
CA MET A 1 2.61 1.57 16.79
C MET A 1 1.46 1.56 17.77
N GLU A 2 0.61 2.58 17.75
CA GLU A 2 -0.60 2.64 18.56
C GLU A 2 -1.74 1.92 17.82
N PHE A 3 -2.46 1.06 18.52
CA PHE A 3 -3.64 0.36 18.00
C PHE A 3 -4.91 1.02 18.53
N PRO A 4 -6.00 1.07 17.75
CA PRO A 4 -7.25 1.62 18.22
C PRO A 4 -7.82 0.79 19.39
N PRO A 5 -8.64 1.40 20.26
CA PRO A 5 -9.33 0.65 21.31
C PRO A 5 -10.30 -0.38 20.72
N ALA A 6 -10.62 -1.41 21.50
CA ALA A 6 -11.62 -2.41 21.12
C ALA A 6 -12.96 -1.73 20.75
N SER A 7 -13.52 -2.09 19.60
CA SER A 7 -14.75 -1.51 19.06
C SER A 7 -15.49 -2.51 18.17
N SER A 8 -16.75 -2.20 17.83
CA SER A 8 -17.55 -2.96 16.88
C SER A 8 -18.14 -2.02 15.83
N HIS A 9 -18.19 -2.49 14.58
CA HIS A 9 -18.64 -1.70 13.44
C HIS A 9 -19.62 -2.52 12.60
N LEU A 10 -20.72 -1.89 12.19
CA LEU A 10 -21.66 -2.50 11.25
C LEU A 10 -21.04 -2.49 9.84
N GLY A 11 -21.26 -3.54 9.06
CA GLY A 11 -20.76 -3.62 7.69
C GLY A 11 -21.12 -4.92 6.99
N THR A 12 -20.72 -5.03 5.73
CA THR A 12 -20.82 -6.25 4.91
C THR A 12 -19.46 -6.90 4.82
N LEU A 13 -19.36 -8.17 5.21
CA LEU A 13 -18.14 -8.96 4.98
C LEU A 13 -18.31 -9.78 3.71
N HIS A 14 -17.48 -9.49 2.71
CA HIS A 14 -17.39 -10.25 1.48
C HIS A 14 -16.35 -11.35 1.65
N TYR A 15 -16.72 -12.59 1.31
CA TYR A 15 -15.80 -13.72 1.25
C TYR A 15 -15.45 -14.01 -0.21
N ILE A 16 -14.16 -14.09 -0.50
CA ILE A 16 -13.62 -14.41 -1.81
C ILE A 16 -12.79 -15.70 -1.64
N PRO A 17 -13.24 -16.84 -2.21
CA PRO A 17 -12.58 -18.11 -1.97
C PRO A 17 -11.14 -18.13 -2.52
N PRO A 18 -10.24 -18.92 -1.90
CA PRO A 18 -10.51 -19.84 -0.79
C PRO A 18 -10.35 -19.23 0.62
N ASN A 19 -9.76 -18.05 0.76
CA ASN A 19 -9.42 -17.49 2.08
C ASN A 19 -9.24 -15.96 2.10
N LEU A 20 -9.75 -15.25 1.10
CA LEU A 20 -9.67 -13.79 1.01
C LEU A 20 -10.98 -13.17 1.52
N SER A 21 -10.91 -11.95 2.02
CA SER A 21 -12.11 -11.23 2.46
C SER A 21 -11.96 -9.73 2.25
N ALA A 22 -13.08 -9.04 2.10
CA ALA A 22 -13.14 -7.58 2.09
C ALA A 22 -14.30 -7.11 2.98
N LEU A 23 -14.02 -6.19 3.91
CA LEU A 23 -15.03 -5.58 4.76
C LEU A 23 -15.45 -4.25 4.14
N GLU A 24 -16.75 -4.08 3.91
CA GLU A 24 -17.40 -2.81 3.57
C GLU A 24 -18.05 -2.23 4.85
N PRO A 25 -17.43 -1.23 5.52
CA PRO A 25 -18.04 -0.60 6.67
C PRO A 25 -19.33 0.12 6.29
N ALA A 26 -20.38 -0.01 7.11
CA ALA A 26 -21.65 0.64 6.85
C ALA A 26 -21.52 2.16 6.94
N LYS A 27 -21.93 2.87 5.88
CA LYS A 27 -22.10 4.33 5.94
C LYS A 27 -23.19 4.69 6.94
N GLN A 28 -22.95 5.71 7.75
CA GLN A 28 -23.98 6.24 8.64
C GLN A 28 -25.10 6.89 7.80
N ARG A 29 -26.22 6.18 7.61
CA ARG A 29 -27.46 6.56 6.90
C ARG A 29 -27.25 7.24 5.52
N PRO A 30 -27.56 6.56 4.40
CA PRO A 30 -27.59 7.22 3.10
C PRO A 30 -28.62 8.36 3.12
N THR A 31 -28.18 9.60 2.89
CA THR A 31 -29.08 10.74 2.64
C THR A 31 -29.73 10.67 1.26
N SER A 32 -29.28 9.74 0.41
CA SER A 32 -29.84 9.46 -0.92
C SER A 32 -29.82 7.96 -1.21
N PRO A 33 -30.78 7.44 -2.02
CA PRO A 33 -30.88 6.02 -2.36
C PRO A 33 -29.85 5.55 -3.40
N THR A 34 -28.78 6.33 -3.63
CA THR A 34 -27.81 6.03 -4.68
C THR A 34 -26.91 4.87 -4.25
N THR A 35 -27.06 3.73 -4.90
CA THR A 35 -26.14 2.60 -4.73
C THR A 35 -24.77 3.00 -5.26
N PRO A 36 -23.68 2.86 -4.46
CA PRO A 36 -22.35 3.18 -4.94
C PRO A 36 -21.96 2.24 -6.08
N THR A 37 -21.31 2.79 -7.09
CA THR A 37 -20.77 2.04 -8.23
C THR A 37 -19.25 2.04 -8.23
N ASN A 38 -18.62 3.05 -7.61
CA ASN A 38 -17.18 3.20 -7.52
C ASN A 38 -16.66 2.63 -6.19
N ILE A 39 -15.40 2.22 -6.17
CA ILE A 39 -14.78 1.53 -5.04
C ILE A 39 -13.42 2.13 -4.72
N LEU A 40 -13.24 2.53 -3.47
CA LEU A 40 -11.93 2.71 -2.86
C LEU A 40 -11.58 1.41 -2.13
N LEU A 41 -10.62 0.65 -2.64
CA LEU A 41 -10.13 -0.58 -2.00
C LEU A 41 -8.86 -0.26 -1.22
N TRP A 42 -8.95 -0.34 0.10
CA TRP A 42 -7.87 -0.10 1.05
C TRP A 42 -7.12 -1.39 1.37
N ILE A 43 -5.81 -1.37 1.25
CA ILE A 43 -4.89 -2.49 1.51
C ILE A 43 -3.98 -2.09 2.68
N GLY A 44 -4.03 -2.87 3.76
CA GLY A 44 -3.23 -2.65 4.97
C GLY A 44 -1.77 -3.07 4.82
N GLY A 45 -0.96 -2.72 5.81
CA GLY A 45 0.44 -3.11 5.87
C GLY A 45 0.67 -4.46 6.56
N MET A 46 1.94 -4.81 6.72
CA MET A 46 2.41 -5.94 7.51
C MET A 46 1.80 -5.86 8.92
N PHE A 47 1.32 -7.01 9.41
CA PHE A 47 0.55 -7.16 10.66
C PHE A 47 -0.87 -6.60 10.68
N ASP A 48 -1.26 -5.78 9.70
CA ASP A 48 -2.62 -5.26 9.70
C ASP A 48 -3.64 -6.37 9.45
N THR A 49 -4.75 -6.21 10.14
CA THR A 49 -6.00 -6.93 9.92
C THR A 49 -7.13 -5.90 9.88
N PHE A 50 -8.38 -6.34 9.73
CA PHE A 50 -9.51 -5.42 9.80
C PHE A 50 -9.46 -4.56 11.05
N LEU A 51 -9.58 -3.24 10.86
CA LEU A 51 -9.64 -2.24 11.92
C LEU A 51 -8.37 -2.10 12.77
N SER A 52 -7.23 -2.65 12.34
CA SER A 52 -5.92 -2.35 12.95
C SER A 52 -5.52 -0.88 12.75
N VAL A 53 -6.06 -0.26 11.68
CA VAL A 53 -5.93 1.15 11.34
C VAL A 53 -7.32 1.81 11.34
N SER A 54 -7.44 2.99 11.95
CA SER A 54 -8.73 3.63 12.22
C SER A 54 -9.22 4.58 11.12
N TYR A 55 -8.32 5.29 10.43
CA TYR A 55 -8.71 6.30 9.43
C TYR A 55 -9.53 5.76 8.23
N PRO A 56 -9.46 4.47 7.83
CA PRO A 56 -10.38 3.93 6.83
C PRO A 56 -11.85 4.11 7.23
N LEU A 57 -12.19 4.00 8.52
CA LEU A 57 -13.58 4.25 8.95
C LEU A 57 -14.01 5.71 8.76
N GLU A 58 -13.11 6.66 9.00
CA GLU A 58 -13.35 8.08 8.73
C GLU A 58 -13.49 8.34 7.23
N LEU A 59 -12.68 7.67 6.39
CA LEU A 59 -12.87 7.70 4.93
C LEU A 59 -14.27 7.22 4.55
N ALA A 60 -14.74 6.08 5.07
CA ALA A 60 -16.06 5.53 4.76
C ALA A 60 -17.20 6.53 5.02
N ILE A 61 -17.09 7.33 6.10
CA ILE A 61 -18.06 8.36 6.47
C ILE A 61 -18.07 9.53 5.46
N HIS A 62 -16.89 9.94 5.00
CA HIS A 62 -16.71 11.14 4.18
C HIS A 62 -16.69 10.89 2.67
N LEU A 63 -16.66 9.62 2.23
CA LEU A 63 -16.71 9.26 0.82
C LEU A 63 -18.04 9.71 0.17
N PRO A 64 -18.00 10.27 -1.06
CA PRO A 64 -19.20 10.63 -1.80
C PRO A 64 -20.19 9.46 -1.93
N PRO A 65 -21.51 9.72 -2.14
CA PRO A 65 -22.50 8.66 -2.29
C PRO A 65 -22.19 7.64 -3.40
N THR A 66 -21.45 8.05 -4.43
CA THR A 66 -21.03 7.20 -5.56
C THR A 66 -19.89 6.22 -5.24
N TRP A 67 -19.18 6.41 -4.13
CA TRP A 67 -18.03 5.61 -3.72
C TRP A 67 -18.32 4.75 -2.49
N ALA A 68 -17.96 3.48 -2.52
CA ALA A 68 -17.87 2.62 -1.34
C ALA A 68 -16.40 2.47 -0.91
N LEU A 69 -16.17 2.32 0.39
CA LEU A 69 -14.87 1.87 0.91
C LEU A 69 -14.96 0.36 1.17
N LEU A 70 -13.94 -0.37 0.74
CA LEU A 70 -13.70 -1.71 1.21
C LEU A 70 -12.27 -1.82 1.75
N THR A 71 -12.09 -2.47 2.90
CA THR A 71 -10.77 -2.83 3.42
C THR A 71 -10.52 -4.30 3.10
N ALA A 72 -9.39 -4.64 2.47
CA ALA A 72 -9.05 -6.01 2.12
C ALA A 72 -8.34 -6.74 3.28
N SER A 73 -8.56 -8.05 3.36
CA SER A 73 -7.72 -9.00 4.07
C SER A 73 -7.15 -9.98 3.04
N LEU A 74 -5.87 -9.82 2.74
CA LEU A 74 -5.11 -10.71 1.86
C LEU A 74 -4.76 -12.02 2.58
N GLY A 75 -4.26 -13.03 1.87
CA GLY A 75 -3.75 -14.25 2.48
C GLY A 75 -2.55 -14.01 3.41
N SER A 76 -1.83 -12.91 3.20
CA SER A 76 -0.71 -12.42 3.99
C SER A 76 -1.08 -11.57 5.20
N ALA A 77 -2.37 -11.28 5.44
CA ALA A 77 -2.78 -10.42 6.55
C ALA A 77 -2.30 -10.93 7.92
N GLY A 78 -2.03 -10.00 8.84
CA GLY A 78 -1.55 -10.33 10.18
C GLY A 78 -0.20 -11.06 10.18
N SER A 79 -0.13 -12.18 10.90
CA SER A 79 1.11 -12.96 11.11
C SER A 79 1.55 -13.82 9.92
N SER A 80 0.76 -13.90 8.85
CA SER A 80 1.06 -14.72 7.67
C SER A 80 2.01 -14.03 6.68
N TRP A 81 2.19 -12.71 6.83
CA TRP A 81 2.92 -11.85 5.91
C TRP A 81 4.31 -12.38 5.55
N GLY A 82 5.10 -12.75 6.56
CA GLY A 82 6.49 -13.19 6.37
C GLY A 82 6.65 -14.51 5.60
N THR A 83 5.57 -15.27 5.46
CA THR A 83 5.53 -16.54 4.72
C THR A 83 4.87 -16.43 3.34
N SER A 84 4.39 -15.24 2.98
CA SER A 84 3.86 -14.92 1.64
C SER A 84 4.96 -14.32 0.75
N SER A 85 4.56 -13.79 -0.41
CA SER A 85 5.40 -13.00 -1.30
C SER A 85 4.58 -11.85 -1.90
N ILE A 86 5.25 -10.78 -2.32
CA ILE A 86 4.60 -9.61 -2.89
C ILE A 86 3.81 -9.95 -4.16
N ALA A 87 4.28 -10.94 -4.92
CA ALA A 87 3.58 -11.46 -6.09
C ALA A 87 2.26 -12.16 -5.73
N GLN A 88 2.23 -12.89 -4.60
CA GLN A 88 1.00 -13.49 -4.07
C GLN A 88 0.04 -12.40 -3.57
N ASP A 89 0.56 -11.37 -2.89
CA ASP A 89 -0.25 -10.26 -2.40
C ASP A 89 -0.92 -9.52 -3.58
N ALA A 90 -0.18 -9.25 -4.65
CA ALA A 90 -0.72 -8.67 -5.88
C ALA A 90 -1.72 -9.61 -6.60
N HIS A 91 -1.54 -10.92 -6.52
CA HIS A 91 -2.50 -11.89 -7.03
C HIS A 91 -3.81 -11.87 -6.22
N ASP A 92 -3.73 -11.84 -4.89
CA ASP A 92 -4.88 -11.74 -4.00
C ASP A 92 -5.66 -10.46 -4.26
N ILE A 93 -4.97 -9.32 -4.43
CA ILE A 93 -5.60 -8.05 -4.84
C ILE A 93 -6.34 -8.21 -6.17
N ALA A 94 -5.76 -8.91 -7.16
CA ALA A 94 -6.42 -9.12 -8.46
C ALA A 94 -7.71 -9.94 -8.35
N LEU A 95 -7.74 -10.96 -7.48
CA LEU A 95 -8.95 -11.74 -7.21
C LEU A 95 -10.04 -10.89 -6.55
N ILE A 96 -9.66 -10.08 -5.56
CA ILE A 96 -10.59 -9.16 -4.88
C ILE A 96 -11.12 -8.12 -5.86
N VAL A 97 -10.25 -7.46 -6.64
CA VAL A 97 -10.65 -6.48 -7.66
C VAL A 97 -11.61 -7.09 -8.67
N THR A 98 -11.34 -8.31 -9.15
CA THR A 98 -12.22 -9.01 -10.09
C THR A 98 -13.61 -9.24 -9.50
N TYR A 99 -13.68 -9.75 -8.26
CA TYR A 99 -14.94 -9.97 -7.55
C TYR A 99 -15.71 -8.65 -7.37
N LEU A 100 -15.03 -7.59 -6.95
CA LEU A 100 -15.64 -6.30 -6.68
C LEU A 100 -16.14 -5.62 -7.95
N GLN A 101 -15.40 -5.69 -9.05
CA GLN A 101 -15.86 -5.19 -10.35
C GLN A 101 -17.14 -5.91 -10.79
N GLN A 102 -17.25 -7.23 -10.58
CA GLN A 102 -18.46 -7.99 -10.89
C GLN A 102 -19.65 -7.56 -10.00
N GLN A 103 -19.41 -7.41 -8.69
CA GLN A 103 -20.45 -7.12 -7.72
C GLN A 103 -21.01 -5.68 -7.83
N TYR A 104 -20.16 -4.71 -8.16
CA TYR A 104 -20.52 -3.29 -8.24
C TYR A 104 -20.74 -2.79 -9.68
N SER A 105 -20.88 -3.72 -10.63
CA SER A 105 -21.31 -3.39 -12.00
C SER A 105 -22.83 -3.16 -12.05
N SER A 106 -23.24 -2.04 -12.63
CA SER A 106 -24.67 -1.72 -12.85
C SER A 106 -24.95 -1.50 -14.33
N ALA A 107 -26.01 -2.12 -14.85
CA ALA A 107 -26.47 -1.97 -16.24
C ALA A 107 -25.35 -2.13 -17.30
N GLY A 108 -24.41 -3.05 -17.07
CA GLY A 108 -23.30 -3.33 -18.00
C GLY A 108 -22.14 -2.33 -17.95
N LYS A 109 -22.13 -1.38 -17.01
CA LYS A 109 -20.98 -0.50 -16.74
C LYS A 109 -20.41 -0.79 -15.36
N SER A 110 -19.14 -1.17 -15.31
CA SER A 110 -18.37 -1.22 -14.08
C SER A 110 -18.01 0.21 -13.68
N GLY A 111 -18.20 0.56 -12.40
CA GLY A 111 -17.71 1.84 -11.89
C GLY A 111 -16.19 1.86 -11.77
N LYS A 112 -15.66 2.96 -11.23
CA LYS A 112 -14.22 3.16 -11.06
C LYS A 112 -13.72 2.42 -9.81
N LEU A 113 -12.54 1.83 -9.87
CA LEU A 113 -11.86 1.24 -8.72
C LEU A 113 -10.51 1.93 -8.50
N VAL A 114 -10.26 2.40 -7.28
CA VAL A 114 -9.00 3.01 -6.85
C VAL A 114 -8.40 2.14 -5.76
N LEU A 115 -7.12 1.84 -5.88
CA LEU A 115 -6.36 1.13 -4.85
C LEU A 115 -5.72 2.15 -3.91
N MET A 116 -5.84 1.93 -2.61
CA MET A 116 -5.13 2.71 -1.59
C MET A 116 -4.31 1.77 -0.71
N GLY A 117 -3.00 1.82 -0.86
CA GLY A 117 -2.06 1.11 0.00
C GLY A 117 -1.73 1.96 1.23
N HIS A 118 -1.67 1.30 2.38
CA HIS A 118 -1.19 1.84 3.63
C HIS A 118 0.11 1.13 4.01
N SER A 119 1.15 1.87 4.41
CA SER A 119 2.40 1.27 4.88
C SER A 119 2.96 0.27 3.83
N THR A 120 3.32 -0.95 4.20
CA THR A 120 3.78 -1.98 3.25
C THR A 120 2.71 -2.40 2.24
N GLY A 121 1.42 -2.13 2.49
CA GLY A 121 0.37 -2.27 1.49
C GLY A 121 0.58 -1.37 0.27
N CYS A 122 1.40 -0.32 0.40
CA CYS A 122 1.92 0.45 -0.73
C CYS A 122 2.79 -0.40 -1.67
N GLN A 123 3.59 -1.33 -1.12
CA GLN A 123 4.41 -2.26 -1.91
C GLN A 123 3.50 -3.20 -2.69
N ASP A 124 2.44 -3.72 -2.06
CA ASP A 124 1.51 -4.66 -2.70
C ASP A 124 0.84 -4.03 -3.94
N ILE A 125 0.39 -2.78 -3.83
CA ILE A 125 -0.26 -2.08 -4.93
C ILE A 125 0.75 -1.58 -5.99
N MET A 126 2.01 -1.35 -5.61
CA MET A 126 3.09 -1.09 -6.57
C MET A 126 3.43 -2.35 -7.38
N GLU A 127 3.54 -3.51 -6.73
CA GLU A 127 3.72 -4.80 -7.40
C GLU A 127 2.50 -5.12 -8.28
N TYR A 128 1.28 -4.82 -7.83
CA TYR A 128 0.05 -4.97 -8.62
C TYR A 128 0.15 -4.25 -9.97
N LEU A 129 0.65 -3.02 -9.99
CA LEU A 129 0.72 -2.19 -11.20
C LEU A 129 2.00 -2.35 -12.02
N THR A 130 3.12 -2.68 -11.40
CA THR A 130 4.45 -2.59 -12.03
C THR A 130 5.21 -3.91 -12.08
N GLY A 131 4.69 -4.91 -11.36
CA GLY A 131 5.23 -6.26 -11.27
C GLY A 131 5.11 -7.04 -12.57
N ARG A 132 5.71 -8.25 -12.56
CA ARG A 132 5.85 -9.10 -13.75
C ARG A 132 4.52 -9.37 -14.47
N ASP A 133 3.46 -9.63 -13.70
CA ASP A 133 2.16 -10.05 -14.22
C ASP A 133 1.13 -8.91 -14.28
N ALA A 134 1.56 -7.66 -14.08
CA ALA A 134 0.67 -6.49 -14.00
C ALA A 134 -0.27 -6.36 -15.21
N ALA A 135 0.22 -6.65 -16.42
CA ALA A 135 -0.57 -6.57 -17.64
C ALA A 135 -1.74 -7.57 -17.71
N SER A 136 -1.73 -8.62 -16.88
CA SER A 136 -2.80 -9.63 -16.80
C SER A 136 -3.85 -9.30 -15.74
N ARG A 137 -3.57 -8.34 -14.86
CA ARG A 137 -4.45 -7.97 -13.74
C ARG A 137 -5.50 -6.95 -14.21
N PRO A 138 -6.69 -6.93 -13.60
CA PRO A 138 -7.71 -5.95 -13.97
C PRO A 138 -7.20 -4.50 -13.84
N PRO A 139 -7.55 -3.59 -14.76
CA PRO A 139 -7.10 -2.21 -14.66
C PRO A 139 -7.82 -1.46 -13.53
N VAL A 140 -7.13 -0.50 -12.93
CA VAL A 140 -7.65 0.40 -11.87
C VAL A 140 -7.51 1.86 -12.28
N GLN A 141 -8.41 2.71 -11.79
CA GLN A 141 -8.58 4.10 -12.22
C GLN A 141 -7.84 5.11 -11.33
N GLY A 142 -7.05 4.63 -10.38
CA GLY A 142 -6.16 5.47 -9.58
C GLY A 142 -5.42 4.66 -8.52
N LEU A 143 -4.33 5.24 -8.04
CA LEU A 143 -3.47 4.68 -7.01
C LEU A 143 -3.26 5.72 -5.90
N ILE A 144 -3.36 5.30 -4.65
CA ILE A 144 -3.04 6.14 -3.48
C ILE A 144 -2.00 5.41 -2.63
N LEU A 145 -0.85 6.05 -2.39
CA LEU A 145 0.20 5.56 -1.49
C LEU A 145 0.16 6.37 -0.20
N GLN A 146 -0.24 5.76 0.92
CA GLN A 146 -0.24 6.42 2.24
C GLN A 146 0.85 5.84 3.13
N ALA A 147 1.72 6.73 3.62
CA ALA A 147 2.96 6.39 4.31
C ALA A 147 3.81 5.31 3.58
N PRO A 148 4.13 5.48 2.28
CA PRO A 148 5.05 4.59 1.59
C PRO A 148 6.47 4.80 2.15
N VAL A 149 6.95 3.83 2.93
CA VAL A 149 8.28 3.86 3.57
C VAL A 149 9.09 2.63 3.21
N SER A 150 10.41 2.74 3.31
CA SER A 150 11.31 1.61 3.15
C SER A 150 11.43 0.82 4.45
N ASP A 151 11.03 -0.46 4.43
CA ASP A 151 11.31 -1.38 5.54
C ASP A 151 12.81 -1.57 5.75
N ARG A 152 13.60 -1.58 4.68
CA ARG A 152 15.06 -1.69 4.74
C ARG A 152 15.65 -0.55 5.56
N GLU A 153 15.35 0.70 5.17
CA GLU A 153 15.88 1.88 5.87
C GLU A 153 15.31 2.00 7.30
N ALA A 154 14.05 1.63 7.50
CA ALA A 154 13.44 1.56 8.82
C ALA A 154 14.19 0.59 9.73
N HIS A 155 14.51 -0.60 9.24
CA HIS A 155 15.26 -1.60 9.99
C HIS A 155 16.73 -1.19 10.19
N GLU A 156 17.39 -0.62 9.19
CA GLU A 156 18.76 -0.09 9.30
C GLU A 156 18.87 1.02 10.35
N ALA A 157 17.83 1.83 10.53
CA ALA A 157 17.80 2.85 11.59
C ALA A 157 17.65 2.29 13.01
N HIS A 158 16.99 1.13 13.16
CA HIS A 158 16.61 0.60 14.48
C HIS A 158 17.44 -0.61 14.93
N LEU A 159 18.14 -1.29 14.02
CA LEU A 159 18.85 -2.53 14.31
C LEU A 159 20.37 -2.37 14.19
N PRO A 160 21.17 -3.09 15.00
CA PRO A 160 22.62 -3.05 14.87
C PRO A 160 23.08 -3.58 13.50
N GLN A 161 24.00 -2.86 12.85
CA GLN A 161 24.49 -3.23 11.52
C GLN A 161 25.10 -4.63 11.46
N ALA A 162 25.81 -5.06 12.51
CA ALA A 162 26.39 -6.39 12.58
C ALA A 162 25.31 -7.50 12.55
N PHE A 163 24.17 -7.25 13.20
CA PHE A 163 23.04 -8.18 13.21
C PHE A 163 22.38 -8.24 11.83
N LEU A 164 22.10 -7.09 11.21
CA LEU A 164 21.53 -7.04 9.86
C LEU A 164 22.44 -7.75 8.84
N HIS A 165 23.75 -7.53 8.95
CA HIS A 165 24.72 -8.21 8.10
C HIS A 165 24.66 -9.74 8.26
N GLU A 166 24.67 -10.26 9.48
CA GLU A 166 24.56 -11.70 9.75
C GLU A 166 23.26 -12.28 9.18
N ALA A 167 22.13 -11.62 9.45
CA ALA A 167 20.82 -12.06 8.99
C ALA A 167 20.71 -12.05 7.46
N ASN A 168 21.20 -10.99 6.81
CA ASN A 168 21.26 -10.87 5.35
C ASN A 168 22.12 -11.98 4.73
N GLN A 169 23.31 -12.26 5.28
CA GLN A 169 24.17 -13.32 4.78
C GLN A 169 23.54 -14.71 4.91
N LEU A 170 22.85 -14.97 6.02
CA LEU A 170 22.11 -16.21 6.22
C LEU A 170 20.97 -16.35 5.21
N ALA A 171 20.14 -15.32 5.05
CA ALA A 171 19.00 -15.34 4.12
C ALA A 171 19.47 -15.54 2.67
N LEU A 172 20.49 -14.80 2.24
CA LEU A 172 21.10 -14.96 0.92
C LEU A 172 21.69 -16.36 0.72
N LYS A 173 22.35 -16.93 1.74
CA LYS A 173 22.87 -18.29 1.70
C LYS A 173 21.73 -19.31 1.53
N MET A 174 20.67 -19.21 2.33
CA MET A 174 19.50 -20.08 2.23
C MET A 174 18.88 -20.00 0.84
N CYS A 175 18.72 -18.80 0.26
CA CYS A 175 18.24 -18.66 -1.11
C CYS A 175 19.15 -19.33 -2.15
N ARG A 176 20.47 -19.16 -2.05
CA ARG A 176 21.45 -19.80 -2.97
C ARG A 176 21.43 -21.33 -2.87
N GLU A 177 21.15 -21.87 -1.68
CA GLU A 177 21.08 -23.32 -1.43
C GLU A 177 19.70 -23.92 -1.75
N GLY A 178 18.74 -23.13 -2.26
CA GLY A 178 17.39 -23.60 -2.61
C GLY A 178 16.40 -23.62 -1.44
N HIS A 179 16.79 -23.08 -0.28
CA HIS A 179 16.01 -23.00 0.95
C HIS A 179 15.31 -21.63 1.11
N GLY A 180 15.01 -20.95 0.01
CA GLY A 180 14.40 -19.61 0.04
C GLY A 180 13.00 -19.58 0.67
N THR A 181 12.23 -20.66 0.53
CA THR A 181 10.89 -20.81 1.12
C THR A 181 10.91 -21.26 2.57
N ASP A 182 12.07 -21.61 3.11
CA ASP A 182 12.18 -22.07 4.48
C ASP A 182 12.19 -20.86 5.43
N ALA A 183 11.54 -21.01 6.58
CA ALA A 183 11.54 -20.00 7.62
C ALA A 183 12.97 -19.80 8.16
N MET A 184 13.38 -18.53 8.26
CA MET A 184 14.62 -18.20 8.95
C MET A 184 14.52 -18.58 10.43
N PRO A 185 15.64 -18.96 11.08
CA PRO A 185 15.64 -19.24 12.49
C PRO A 185 15.12 -18.05 13.30
N GLN A 186 14.15 -18.29 14.17
CA GLN A 186 13.53 -17.24 15.01
C GLN A 186 14.53 -16.41 15.82
N ARG A 187 15.67 -16.99 16.24
CA ARG A 187 16.75 -16.22 16.91
C ARG A 187 17.33 -15.10 16.04
N ILE A 188 17.26 -15.24 14.72
CA ILE A 188 17.73 -14.28 13.73
C ILE A 188 16.60 -13.35 13.29
N SER A 189 15.37 -13.86 13.07
CA SER A 189 14.29 -12.99 12.56
C SER A 189 13.59 -12.16 13.64
N ARG A 190 13.50 -12.67 14.88
CA ARG A 190 12.75 -12.05 15.98
C ARG A 190 13.15 -10.61 16.30
N PRO A 191 14.45 -10.22 16.30
CA PRO A 191 14.80 -8.84 16.61
C PRO A 191 14.24 -7.83 15.59
N ALA A 192 14.03 -8.24 14.33
CA ALA A 192 13.42 -7.40 13.30
C ALA A 192 11.88 -7.47 13.33
N PHE A 193 11.31 -8.67 13.43
CA PHE A 193 9.87 -8.90 13.17
C PHE A 193 9.06 -9.39 14.38
N GLY A 194 9.67 -9.41 15.57
CA GLY A 194 9.02 -9.90 16.78
C GLY A 194 8.82 -11.43 16.79
N THR A 195 8.05 -11.93 17.75
CA THR A 195 7.82 -13.38 17.94
C THR A 195 6.55 -13.89 17.28
N GLN A 196 5.71 -12.99 16.76
CA GLN A 196 4.37 -13.31 16.28
C GLN A 196 4.35 -13.72 14.81
N MET A 197 5.48 -13.61 14.10
CA MET A 197 5.59 -13.92 12.68
C MET A 197 6.85 -14.74 12.41
N SER A 198 6.72 -15.70 11.50
CA SER A 198 7.86 -16.35 10.84
C SER A 198 8.09 -15.67 9.50
N ILE A 199 9.35 -15.54 9.11
CA ILE A 199 9.73 -14.96 7.81
C ILE A 199 10.56 -15.96 7.03
N THR A 200 10.24 -16.17 5.76
CA THR A 200 11.04 -17.01 4.86
C THR A 200 12.33 -16.29 4.49
N ALA A 201 13.38 -17.04 4.16
CA ALA A 201 14.63 -16.44 3.71
C ALA A 201 14.43 -15.54 2.47
N LYS A 202 13.55 -15.93 1.55
CA LYS A 202 13.23 -15.14 0.36
C LYS A 202 12.53 -13.82 0.71
N ARG A 203 11.50 -13.86 1.56
CA ARG A 203 10.80 -12.64 2.00
C ARG A 203 11.74 -11.69 2.75
N TRP A 204 12.65 -12.22 3.57
CA TRP A 204 13.70 -11.40 4.20
C TRP A 204 14.56 -10.68 3.16
N VAL A 205 15.07 -11.40 2.14
CA VAL A 205 15.89 -10.79 1.07
C VAL A 205 15.10 -9.75 0.28
N ASP A 206 13.81 -9.99 0.04
CA ASP A 206 12.96 -9.06 -0.73
C ASP A 206 12.75 -7.72 -0.01
N VAL A 207 12.54 -7.79 1.30
CA VAL A 207 12.23 -6.64 2.17
C VAL A 207 13.51 -5.90 2.58
N MET A 208 14.51 -6.65 3.06
CA MET A 208 15.77 -6.07 3.55
C MET A 208 16.73 -5.70 2.42
N SER A 209 16.40 -6.10 1.17
CA SER A 209 17.10 -5.73 -0.06
C SER A 209 18.62 -5.55 0.12
N PRO A 210 19.35 -6.62 0.48
CA PRO A 210 20.76 -6.50 0.85
C PRO A 210 21.59 -5.93 -0.30
N GLY A 211 22.58 -5.10 0.04
CA GLY A 211 23.54 -4.58 -0.92
C GLY A 211 24.53 -5.64 -1.43
N PRO A 212 25.33 -5.29 -2.47
CA PRO A 212 25.41 -3.96 -3.08
C PRO A 212 24.33 -3.67 -4.14
N GLU A 213 23.66 -4.69 -4.69
CA GLU A 213 22.73 -4.48 -5.81
C GLU A 213 21.34 -4.00 -5.38
N HIS A 214 20.98 -4.15 -4.09
CA HIS A 214 19.65 -3.81 -3.56
C HIS A 214 18.53 -4.38 -4.43
N ALA A 215 18.66 -5.67 -4.78
CA ALA A 215 17.79 -6.36 -5.72
C ALA A 215 16.54 -6.97 -5.06
N GLY A 216 16.22 -6.60 -3.82
CA GLY A 216 15.02 -7.07 -3.14
C GLY A 216 13.76 -6.64 -3.89
N ALA A 217 12.78 -7.54 -4.02
CA ALA A 217 11.58 -7.30 -4.80
C ALA A 217 10.63 -6.25 -4.18
N GLU A 218 10.78 -5.95 -2.89
CA GLU A 218 9.85 -5.08 -2.15
C GLU A 218 10.46 -3.72 -1.80
N ASP A 219 11.70 -3.51 -2.20
CA ASP A 219 12.40 -2.24 -2.02
C ASP A 219 12.01 -1.26 -3.14
N TYR A 220 10.84 -0.65 -2.95
CA TYR A 220 10.29 0.38 -3.83
C TYR A 220 10.62 1.80 -3.36
N PHE A 221 10.89 1.99 -2.06
CA PHE A 221 10.82 3.29 -1.40
C PHE A 221 12.12 3.73 -0.72
N SER A 222 13.21 2.95 -0.78
CA SER A 222 14.48 3.38 -0.16
C SER A 222 15.02 4.64 -0.83
N SER A 223 15.48 5.59 -0.01
CA SER A 223 15.88 6.92 -0.46
C SER A 223 17.13 6.94 -1.36
N ASP A 224 17.98 5.93 -1.22
CA ASP A 224 19.25 5.79 -1.95
C ASP A 224 19.12 5.02 -3.28
N LEU A 225 17.93 4.52 -3.64
CA LEU A 225 17.73 3.83 -4.91
C LEU A 225 18.04 4.78 -6.08
N SER A 226 18.61 4.24 -7.16
CA SER A 226 18.95 5.05 -8.33
C SER A 226 17.71 5.50 -9.10
N ASP A 227 17.85 6.54 -9.93
CA ASP A 227 16.75 6.97 -10.80
C ASP A 227 16.33 5.87 -11.78
N GLU A 228 17.27 5.04 -12.24
CA GLU A 228 16.97 3.87 -13.08
C GLU A 228 16.08 2.87 -12.32
N ARG A 229 16.34 2.64 -11.03
CA ARG A 229 15.50 1.78 -10.20
C ARG A 229 14.10 2.35 -10.03
N PHE A 230 13.97 3.66 -9.79
CA PHE A 230 12.65 4.31 -9.74
C PHE A 230 11.94 4.31 -11.09
N ARG A 231 12.65 4.47 -12.22
CA ARG A 231 12.04 4.32 -13.56
C ARG A 231 11.52 2.90 -13.80
N ALA A 232 12.21 1.90 -13.26
CA ALA A 232 11.79 0.50 -13.36
C ALA A 232 10.57 0.16 -12.48
N THR A 233 10.16 1.05 -11.58
CA THR A 233 8.99 0.92 -10.69
C THR A 233 7.99 2.07 -10.94
N PHE A 234 8.16 3.23 -10.29
CA PHE A 234 7.34 4.42 -10.47
C PHE A 234 7.17 4.83 -11.94
N GLY A 235 8.23 4.74 -12.74
CA GLY A 235 8.17 5.04 -14.17
C GLY A 235 7.33 4.05 -15.01
N LYS A 236 6.93 2.91 -14.43
CA LYS A 236 6.03 1.94 -15.08
C LYS A 236 4.57 2.10 -14.69
N ILE A 237 4.23 3.03 -13.79
CA ILE A 237 2.83 3.30 -13.45
C ILE A 237 2.11 3.72 -14.74
N PRO A 238 1.00 3.04 -15.12
CA PRO A 238 0.31 3.34 -16.36
C PRO A 238 -0.15 4.81 -16.42
N PRO A 239 0.00 5.51 -17.56
CA PRO A 239 -0.49 6.89 -17.72
C PRO A 239 -1.98 7.06 -17.43
N THR A 240 -2.77 6.00 -17.61
CA THR A 240 -4.21 5.98 -17.34
C THR A 240 -4.56 5.84 -15.85
N THR A 241 -3.58 5.67 -14.98
CA THR A 241 -3.76 5.42 -13.55
C THR A 241 -3.07 6.54 -12.76
N PRO A 242 -3.78 7.64 -12.45
CA PRO A 242 -3.20 8.75 -11.71
C PRO A 242 -2.79 8.33 -10.30
N LEU A 243 -1.71 8.92 -9.81
CA LEU A 243 -1.09 8.61 -8.53
C LEU A 243 -1.32 9.76 -7.53
N LEU A 244 -1.77 9.42 -6.32
CA LEU A 244 -1.71 10.29 -5.14
C LEU A 244 -0.69 9.74 -4.15
N ILE A 245 0.25 10.58 -3.73
CA ILE A 245 1.21 10.25 -2.66
C ILE A 245 0.83 11.04 -1.41
N LEU A 246 0.68 10.35 -0.28
CA LEU A 246 0.36 10.90 1.03
C LEU A 246 1.41 10.44 2.04
N TYR A 247 2.56 11.09 2.02
CA TYR A 247 3.67 10.82 2.94
C TYR A 247 3.39 11.45 4.31
N SER A 248 3.65 10.71 5.39
CA SER A 248 3.40 11.18 6.75
C SER A 248 4.50 12.17 7.22
N GLY A 249 4.12 13.40 7.59
CA GLY A 249 5.09 14.43 8.00
C GLY A 249 5.88 14.04 9.25
N LYS A 250 5.21 13.43 10.23
CA LYS A 250 5.79 12.86 11.45
C LYS A 250 6.05 11.35 11.35
N GLU A 251 6.30 10.85 10.15
CA GLU A 251 6.67 9.45 9.94
C GLU A 251 7.87 9.05 10.81
N GLU A 252 7.63 8.12 11.73
CA GLU A 252 8.57 7.63 12.74
C GLU A 252 9.45 6.47 12.24
N ASN A 253 9.08 5.81 11.15
CA ASN A 253 9.85 4.68 10.59
C ASN A 253 10.91 5.11 9.57
N VAL A 254 11.05 6.42 9.32
CA VAL A 254 12.00 6.95 8.34
C VAL A 254 13.22 7.55 9.07
N PRO A 255 14.46 7.20 8.68
CA PRO A 255 15.65 7.78 9.29
C PRO A 255 15.66 9.30 9.20
N ALA A 256 16.10 9.98 10.26
CA ALA A 256 16.16 11.45 10.30
C ALA A 256 17.09 12.08 9.24
N SER A 257 17.98 11.28 8.64
CA SER A 257 18.86 11.69 7.55
C SER A 257 18.15 11.77 6.19
N VAL A 258 16.96 11.20 6.04
CA VAL A 258 16.21 11.20 4.78
C VAL A 258 15.41 12.49 4.65
N ASP A 259 15.66 13.22 3.56
CA ASP A 259 14.83 14.36 3.17
C ASP A 259 13.55 13.84 2.49
N LYS A 260 12.43 13.91 3.22
CA LYS A 260 11.13 13.39 2.78
C LYS A 260 10.57 14.18 1.60
N ASP A 261 10.79 15.50 1.56
CA ASP A 261 10.31 16.36 0.48
C ASP A 261 11.08 16.10 -0.80
N ASP A 262 12.42 15.98 -0.73
CA ASP A 262 13.26 15.63 -1.89
C ASP A 262 12.93 14.23 -2.42
N LEU A 263 12.78 13.24 -1.53
CA LEU A 263 12.44 11.86 -1.91
C LEU A 263 11.11 11.80 -2.66
N VAL A 264 10.06 12.43 -2.13
CA VAL A 264 8.76 12.45 -2.80
C VAL A 264 8.81 13.26 -4.10
N ALA A 265 9.51 14.40 -4.12
CA ALA A 265 9.70 15.17 -5.35
C ALA A 265 10.39 14.35 -6.45
N ARG A 266 11.37 13.51 -6.07
CA ARG A 266 12.08 12.60 -6.96
C ARG A 266 11.14 11.54 -7.55
N TRP A 267 10.29 10.91 -6.74
CA TRP A 267 9.27 9.98 -7.25
C TRP A 267 8.30 10.65 -8.22
N ILE A 268 7.77 11.82 -7.85
CA ILE A 268 6.84 12.59 -8.69
C ILE A 268 7.48 12.91 -10.04
N ARG A 269 8.73 13.40 -10.02
CA ARG A 269 9.48 13.70 -11.24
C ARG A 269 9.59 12.46 -12.14
N ILE A 270 9.96 11.31 -11.59
CA ILE A 270 10.14 10.07 -12.37
C ILE A 270 8.82 9.59 -13.00
N VAL A 271 7.70 9.66 -12.27
CA VAL A 271 6.37 9.33 -12.81
C VAL A 271 6.04 10.26 -13.98
N GLN A 272 6.23 11.58 -13.80
CA GLN A 272 5.91 12.58 -14.82
C GLN A 272 6.81 12.48 -16.06
N GLU A 273 8.13 12.28 -15.87
CA GLU A 273 9.08 12.03 -16.97
C GLU A 273 8.74 10.78 -17.78
N SER A 274 8.07 9.80 -17.16
CA SER A 274 7.63 8.57 -17.80
C SER A 274 6.22 8.66 -18.41
N GLY A 275 5.60 9.85 -18.38
CA GLY A 275 4.27 10.11 -18.94
C GLY A 275 3.11 9.76 -18.01
N GLY A 276 3.38 9.42 -16.74
CA GLY A 276 2.36 9.19 -15.72
C GLY A 276 1.83 10.48 -15.12
N GLU A 277 0.65 10.41 -14.51
CA GLU A 277 0.01 11.55 -13.85
C GLU A 277 0.08 11.43 -12.31
N VAL A 278 0.38 12.56 -11.64
CA VAL A 278 0.41 12.66 -10.18
C VAL A 278 -0.47 13.81 -9.71
N ASP A 279 -1.32 13.55 -8.72
CA ASP A 279 -2.11 14.59 -8.06
C ASP A 279 -1.27 15.40 -7.06
N ARG A 280 -0.66 16.47 -7.56
CA ARG A 280 0.08 17.45 -6.74
C ARG A 280 -0.82 18.41 -5.97
N ASN A 281 -2.13 18.46 -6.29
CA ASN A 281 -3.07 19.38 -5.63
C ASN A 281 -3.49 18.81 -4.27
N ASN A 282 -3.67 17.50 -4.18
CA ASN A 282 -4.06 16.81 -2.97
C ASN A 282 -2.87 16.15 -2.23
N GLY A 283 -1.74 15.91 -2.90
CA GLY A 283 -0.49 15.47 -2.27
C GLY A 283 0.31 16.61 -1.60
N SER A 284 1.55 16.41 -1.15
CA SER A 284 2.32 15.16 -1.07
C SER A 284 2.61 14.74 0.38
N ILE A 285 2.97 15.70 1.23
CA ILE A 285 3.21 15.49 2.67
C ILE A 285 1.93 15.86 3.44
N VAL A 286 1.50 14.99 4.35
CA VAL A 286 0.42 15.24 5.31
C VAL A 286 1.06 15.73 6.62
N PRO A 287 0.96 17.03 6.96
CA PRO A 287 1.61 17.58 8.13
C PRO A 287 1.12 16.89 9.41
N GLU A 288 2.03 16.71 10.38
CA GLU A 288 1.73 16.12 11.69
C GLU A 288 1.24 14.66 11.71
N ALA A 289 1.00 14.03 10.54
CA ALA A 289 0.59 12.63 10.47
C ALA A 289 1.74 11.70 10.89
N THR A 290 1.43 10.76 11.78
CA THR A 290 2.26 9.58 12.08
C THR A 290 2.01 8.49 11.04
N HIS A 291 2.74 7.38 11.12
CA HIS A 291 2.71 6.29 10.14
C HIS A 291 1.28 5.81 9.78
N ASN A 292 0.51 5.42 10.79
CA ASN A 292 -0.86 4.88 10.62
C ASN A 292 -1.98 5.85 11.04
N LEU A 293 -1.62 7.06 11.44
CA LEU A 293 -2.53 8.10 11.95
C LEU A 293 -3.35 7.71 13.20
N ASN A 294 -3.18 6.52 13.77
CA ASN A 294 -3.82 6.18 15.04
C ASN A 294 -3.28 7.12 16.12
N GLY A 295 -4.16 7.63 16.98
CA GLY A 295 -3.80 8.61 18.02
C GLY A 295 -3.55 10.03 17.52
N CYS A 296 -3.53 10.26 16.20
CA CYS A 296 -3.41 11.62 15.66
C CYS A 296 -4.63 12.48 16.01
N ALA A 297 -4.42 13.79 16.08
CA ALA A 297 -5.51 14.75 16.27
C ALA A 297 -6.51 14.66 15.11
N ALA A 298 -7.80 14.82 15.41
CA ALA A 298 -8.87 14.75 14.40
C ALA A 298 -8.69 15.73 13.23
N GLY A 299 -7.97 16.84 13.41
CA GLY A 299 -7.59 17.73 12.30
C GLY A 299 -6.66 17.08 11.27
N VAL A 300 -5.72 16.26 11.72
CA VAL A 300 -4.73 15.57 10.86
C VAL A 300 -5.42 14.46 10.07
N VAL A 301 -6.27 13.66 10.73
CA VAL A 301 -7.07 12.62 10.05
C VAL A 301 -8.01 13.25 9.02
N ARG A 302 -8.66 14.38 9.34
CA ARG A 302 -9.52 15.10 8.40
C ARG A 302 -8.76 15.69 7.21
N ASP A 303 -7.51 16.14 7.39
CA ASP A 303 -6.67 16.59 6.27
C ASP A 303 -6.43 15.44 5.29
N LEU A 304 -6.00 14.28 5.79
CA LEU A 304 -5.82 13.08 4.97
C LEU A 304 -7.10 12.68 4.24
N VAL A 305 -8.23 12.63 4.95
CA VAL A 305 -9.54 12.30 4.37
C VAL A 305 -9.92 13.30 3.27
N SER A 306 -9.73 14.59 3.50
CA SER A 306 -10.03 15.64 2.51
C SER A 306 -9.21 15.47 1.24
N ARG A 307 -7.92 15.12 1.35
CA ARG A 307 -7.03 14.89 0.21
C ARG A 307 -7.45 13.67 -0.60
N VAL A 308 -7.78 12.57 0.06
CA VAL A 308 -8.29 11.36 -0.60
C VAL A 308 -9.61 11.65 -1.32
N VAL A 309 -10.58 12.29 -0.65
CA VAL A 309 -11.87 12.65 -1.27
C VAL A 309 -11.67 13.62 -2.44
N GLY A 310 -10.75 14.59 -2.31
CA GLY A 310 -10.39 15.51 -3.39
C GLY A 310 -9.84 14.77 -4.62
N PHE A 311 -8.91 13.84 -4.42
CA PHE A 311 -8.36 13.01 -5.50
C PHE A 311 -9.44 12.16 -6.18
N LEU A 312 -10.30 11.49 -5.41
CA LEU A 312 -11.40 10.71 -5.97
C LEU A 312 -12.39 11.58 -6.76
N GLY A 313 -12.64 12.82 -6.32
CA GLY A 313 -13.43 13.79 -7.07
C GLY A 313 -12.81 14.13 -8.43
N ARG A 314 -11.48 14.32 -8.49
CA ARG A 314 -10.75 14.54 -9.75
C ARG A 314 -10.76 13.32 -10.67
N VAL A 315 -10.61 12.12 -10.11
CA VAL A 315 -10.79 10.86 -10.84
C VAL A 315 -12.21 10.77 -11.40
N ASP A 316 -13.21 11.21 -10.63
CA ASP A 316 -14.60 11.19 -11.08
C ASP A 316 -14.90 12.12 -12.24
N ASN A 317 -14.32 13.32 -12.19
CA ASN A 317 -14.45 14.36 -13.21
C ASN A 317 -13.64 14.08 -14.48
N GLY A 318 -12.72 13.11 -14.45
CA GLY A 318 -11.84 12.79 -15.57
C GLY A 318 -10.71 13.80 -15.76
N ASP A 319 -10.32 14.51 -14.71
CA ASP A 319 -9.30 15.56 -14.75
C ASP A 319 -7.93 15.05 -15.20
N PHE A 320 -7.69 13.74 -15.02
CA PHE A 320 -6.44 13.05 -15.36
C PHE A 320 -6.44 12.38 -16.74
N ALA A 321 -7.53 12.50 -17.51
CA ALA A 321 -7.65 11.88 -18.84
C ALA A 321 -7.38 12.88 -19.98
N ALA A 322 -7.15 14.15 -19.65
CA ALA A 322 -7.16 15.26 -20.60
C ALA A 322 -5.81 15.56 -21.29
N GLN A 323 -4.69 14.93 -20.90
CA GLN A 323 -3.36 15.30 -21.43
C GLN A 323 -2.77 14.30 -22.46
N GLY A 324 -3.51 13.27 -22.87
CA GLY A 324 -3.03 12.22 -23.78
C GLY A 324 -3.66 12.17 -25.18
N ARG A 325 -4.27 13.25 -25.67
CA ARG A 325 -4.82 13.34 -27.04
C ARG A 325 -4.30 14.56 -27.78
N GLU A 326 -3.03 14.53 -28.16
CA GLU A 326 -2.53 15.25 -29.35
C GLU A 326 -1.67 14.30 -30.20
#